data_AF-A0A8C5U518-F1
#
_entry.id   AF-A0A8C5U518-F1
#
_cell.length_a   1.000
_cell.length_b   1.000
_cell.length_c   1.000
_cell.angle_alpha   90.00
_cell.angle_beta   90.00
_cell.angle_gamma   90.00
#
_symmetry.space_group_name_H-M   'P 1'
#
loop_
_entity.id
_entity.type
_entity.pdbx_description
1 polymer ?
#
loop_
_entity_poly.entity_id
_entity_poly.type
_entity_poly.pdbx_seq_one_letter_code
_entity_poly.pdbx_strand_id
1 'polypeptide(L)'
;MGEAAYNIHVNGVLHCRVRYSQLLGLHEQLRKEYGANVVPAFPPKKIFTLTPAEVEQRREQLEKYMQAVRQDPTLGGSETFNSFLRKAQQETQQIPTEEVVLEVLLSNGQKVKVTILTSDQTEDVLEAVASKLDLPDDLVGYFSLFLVRETKDGAFSFVRKLQEFELPYVSVTSLHNPEFRIILRKSYWDSAYDDDVMEHRVGLNLLYAQTVSDIEHGWILVNKEQLRQLKSLQEKVSKKEFIRLAQTLKYYGYLKFDPCVTDFPEKGCHVVVSAGNNELNFQVRLPNEQIKEGSFKVTRMRCWRVTSSVPMSNGPSGSSPGKSEVKLELAFEYLMSKDRLQWVTITSPQAIMLSICLQSMVDELMVKKSGGSIRKMFRRRMNGALRRSDSQQADSPDASREPMAKLSSKLTSVSLRGISHSSSANDVGTNDFHGNYAFEGIGDEDL
;
A
#
# COMPACT_ATOMS: atom_id res chain seq x y z
N MET A 1 -28.10 -18.39 -18.02
CA MET A 1 -26.81 -17.87 -18.52
C MET A 1 -26.22 -17.01 -17.42
N GLY A 2 -25.09 -17.42 -16.83
CA GLY A 2 -24.49 -16.64 -15.74
C GLY A 2 -23.95 -15.32 -16.26
N GLU A 3 -24.40 -14.20 -15.69
CA GLU A 3 -23.80 -12.89 -15.98
C GLU A 3 -22.31 -12.92 -15.61
N ALA A 4 -21.42 -12.57 -16.55
CA ALA A 4 -19.98 -12.55 -16.32
C ALA A 4 -19.63 -11.56 -15.19
N ALA A 5 -18.97 -12.05 -14.15
CA ALA A 5 -18.41 -11.23 -13.09
C ALA A 5 -16.94 -10.93 -13.37
N TYR A 6 -16.51 -9.75 -12.91
CA TYR A 6 -15.15 -9.26 -13.06
C TYR A 6 -14.51 -9.12 -11.67
N ASN A 7 -13.32 -9.69 -11.52
CA ASN A 7 -12.54 -9.64 -10.30
C ASN A 7 -11.66 -8.39 -10.27
N ILE A 8 -12.02 -7.41 -9.45
CA ILE A 8 -11.16 -6.25 -9.20
C ILE A 8 -10.08 -6.66 -8.20
N HIS A 9 -8.82 -6.54 -8.61
CA HIS A 9 -7.66 -6.69 -7.76
C HIS A 9 -7.07 -5.31 -7.48
N VAL A 10 -6.75 -5.06 -6.23
CA VAL A 10 -6.06 -3.86 -5.77
C VAL A 10 -4.69 -4.29 -5.30
N ASN A 11 -3.64 -3.74 -5.92
CA ASN A 11 -2.27 -4.13 -5.64
C ASN A 11 -2.09 -5.65 -5.71
N GLY A 12 -2.58 -6.31 -6.77
CA GLY A 12 -2.46 -7.76 -6.96
C GLY A 12 -3.30 -8.65 -6.06
N VAL A 13 -4.00 -8.11 -5.05
CA VAL A 13 -4.89 -8.86 -4.16
C VAL A 13 -6.34 -8.67 -4.60
N LEU A 14 -7.12 -9.76 -4.65
CA LEU A 14 -8.55 -9.66 -4.94
C LEU A 14 -9.24 -8.77 -3.90
N HIS A 15 -9.82 -7.66 -4.37
CA HIS A 15 -10.58 -6.72 -3.54
C HIS A 15 -12.07 -7.04 -3.59
N CYS A 16 -12.64 -7.13 -4.79
CA CYS A 16 -14.06 -7.42 -4.97
C CYS A 16 -14.37 -8.09 -6.32
N ARG A 17 -15.59 -8.61 -6.44
CA ARG A 17 -16.17 -9.18 -7.66
C ARG A 17 -17.40 -8.37 -8.03
N VAL A 18 -17.40 -7.80 -9.22
CA VAL A 18 -18.47 -6.91 -9.69
C VAL A 18 -19.00 -7.33 -11.05
N ARG A 19 -20.26 -7.01 -11.33
CA ARG A 19 -20.87 -7.17 -12.65
C ARG A 19 -20.65 -5.91 -13.49
N TYR A 20 -20.75 -6.07 -14.81
CA TYR A 20 -20.73 -4.92 -15.73
C TYR A 20 -21.78 -3.86 -15.36
N SER A 21 -22.98 -4.27 -14.95
CA SER A 21 -24.05 -3.37 -14.53
C SER A 21 -23.68 -2.54 -13.30
N GLN A 22 -22.94 -3.10 -12.34
CA GLN A 22 -22.45 -2.38 -11.16
C GLN A 22 -21.42 -1.32 -11.56
N LEU A 23 -20.49 -1.66 -12.46
CA LEU A 23 -19.50 -0.71 -12.99
C LEU A 23 -20.15 0.41 -13.83
N LEU A 24 -21.20 0.08 -14.59
CA LEU A 24 -21.98 1.09 -15.31
C LEU A 24 -22.72 2.03 -14.35
N GLY A 25 -23.31 1.49 -13.28
CA GLY A 25 -23.95 2.30 -12.24
C GLY A 25 -22.97 3.27 -11.58
N LEU A 26 -21.75 2.81 -11.27
CA LEU A 26 -20.66 3.68 -10.82
C LEU A 26 -20.36 4.79 -11.84
N HIS A 27 -20.20 4.44 -13.12
CA HIS A 27 -19.95 5.42 -14.18
C HIS A 27 -21.05 6.49 -14.26
N GLU A 28 -22.32 6.09 -14.22
CA GLU A 28 -23.44 7.03 -14.27
C GLU A 28 -23.47 7.97 -13.06
N GLN A 29 -23.12 7.47 -11.87
CA GLN A 29 -22.99 8.29 -10.66
C GLN A 29 -21.85 9.29 -10.75
N LEU A 30 -20.65 8.84 -11.14
CA LEU A 30 -19.50 9.73 -11.34
C LEU A 30 -19.80 10.78 -12.40
N ARG A 31 -20.44 10.39 -13.51
CA ARG A 31 -20.80 11.31 -14.60
C ARG A 31 -21.83 12.35 -14.16
N LYS A 32 -22.78 11.96 -13.31
CA LYS A 32 -23.79 12.87 -12.74
C LYS A 32 -23.15 13.89 -11.79
N GLU A 33 -22.17 13.48 -11.00
CA GLU A 33 -21.54 14.33 -9.98
C GLU A 33 -20.46 15.25 -10.56
N TYR A 34 -19.59 14.72 -11.43
CA TYR A 34 -18.40 15.43 -11.93
C TYR A 34 -18.51 15.89 -13.39
N GLY A 35 -19.55 15.45 -14.11
CA GLY A 35 -19.79 15.81 -15.50
C GLY A 35 -19.06 14.91 -16.52
N ALA A 36 -19.59 14.89 -17.75
CA ALA A 36 -19.12 14.00 -18.81
C ALA A 36 -17.71 14.32 -19.33
N ASN A 37 -17.22 15.55 -19.13
CA ASN A 37 -15.89 15.96 -19.58
C ASN A 37 -14.76 15.52 -18.63
N VAL A 38 -15.10 15.15 -17.39
CA VAL A 38 -14.12 14.69 -16.38
C VAL A 38 -14.03 13.17 -16.35
N VAL A 39 -15.18 12.50 -16.49
CA VAL A 39 -15.24 11.03 -16.36
C VAL A 39 -14.72 10.36 -17.64
N PRO A 40 -13.79 9.38 -17.53
CA PRO A 40 -13.30 8.62 -18.69
C PRO A 40 -14.43 7.92 -19.46
N ALA A 41 -14.19 7.65 -20.74
CA ALA A 41 -15.14 6.93 -21.57
C ALA A 41 -15.40 5.52 -21.01
N PHE A 42 -16.69 5.16 -20.87
CA PHE A 42 -17.08 3.84 -20.37
C PHE A 42 -17.33 2.85 -21.52
N PRO A 43 -16.93 1.57 -21.39
CA PRO A 43 -17.15 0.57 -22.43
C PRO A 43 -18.65 0.35 -22.69
N PRO A 44 -19.15 0.45 -23.93
CA PRO A 44 -20.58 0.44 -24.20
C PRO A 44 -21.22 -0.96 -24.04
N LYS A 45 -22.52 -0.97 -23.74
CA LYS A 45 -23.36 -2.18 -23.82
C LYS A 45 -23.43 -2.63 -25.28
N LYS A 46 -23.32 -3.94 -25.50
CA LYS A 46 -23.61 -4.57 -26.79
C LYS A 46 -24.97 -5.25 -26.69
N ILE A 47 -25.76 -5.17 -27.76
CA ILE A 47 -27.15 -5.65 -27.80
C ILE A 47 -27.20 -7.19 -27.98
N PHE A 48 -26.14 -7.77 -28.53
CA PHE A 48 -26.00 -9.21 -28.72
C PHE A 48 -25.11 -9.85 -27.65
N THR A 49 -25.24 -11.17 -27.50
CA THR A 49 -24.34 -11.97 -26.67
C THR A 49 -22.89 -11.81 -27.14
N LEU A 50 -21.99 -11.51 -26.21
CA LEU A 50 -20.58 -11.36 -26.52
C LEU A 50 -19.94 -12.69 -26.90
N THR A 51 -19.09 -12.67 -27.93
CA THR A 51 -18.10 -13.73 -28.17
C THR A 51 -17.02 -13.73 -27.08
N PRO A 52 -16.28 -14.83 -26.87
CA PRO A 52 -15.18 -14.88 -25.88
C PRO A 52 -14.15 -13.76 -26.07
N ALA A 53 -13.78 -13.45 -27.32
CA ALA A 53 -12.86 -12.36 -27.64
C ALA A 53 -13.42 -10.99 -27.23
N GLU A 54 -14.72 -10.75 -27.44
CA GLU A 54 -15.37 -9.50 -27.03
C GLU A 54 -15.55 -9.39 -25.51
N VAL A 55 -15.69 -10.52 -24.80
CA VAL A 55 -15.67 -10.56 -23.33
C VAL A 55 -14.32 -10.10 -22.80
N GLU A 56 -13.24 -10.62 -23.39
CA GLU A 56 -11.87 -10.27 -23.01
C GLU A 56 -11.55 -8.81 -23.37
N GLN A 57 -11.91 -8.36 -24.57
CA GLN A 57 -11.79 -6.96 -24.96
C GLN A 57 -12.54 -6.03 -24.00
N ARG A 58 -13.76 -6.39 -23.59
CA ARG A 58 -14.51 -5.61 -22.59
C ARG A 58 -13.81 -5.62 -21.24
N ARG A 59 -13.22 -6.74 -20.82
CA ARG A 59 -12.44 -6.82 -19.57
C ARG A 59 -11.29 -5.81 -19.57
N GLU A 60 -10.50 -5.78 -20.63
CA GLU A 60 -9.38 -4.84 -20.79
C GLU A 60 -9.84 -3.38 -20.79
N GLN A 61 -10.94 -3.08 -21.48
CA GLN A 61 -11.49 -1.72 -21.51
C GLN A 61 -12.01 -1.27 -20.14
N LEU A 62 -12.65 -2.17 -19.38
CA LEU A 62 -13.07 -1.88 -18.01
C LEU A 62 -11.88 -1.69 -17.08
N GLU A 63 -10.79 -2.46 -17.29
CA GLU A 63 -9.53 -2.29 -16.56
C GLU A 63 -8.95 -0.90 -16.77
N LYS A 64 -8.82 -0.48 -18.04
CA LYS A 64 -8.36 0.85 -18.42
C LYS A 64 -9.26 1.95 -17.83
N TYR A 65 -10.58 1.74 -17.84
CA TYR A 65 -11.53 2.66 -17.21
C TYR A 65 -11.29 2.81 -15.69
N MET A 66 -11.19 1.69 -14.96
CA MET A 66 -10.98 1.71 -13.51
C MET A 66 -9.64 2.34 -13.12
N GLN A 67 -8.58 2.07 -13.91
CA GLN A 67 -7.28 2.70 -13.73
C GLN A 67 -7.35 4.22 -13.96
N ALA A 68 -8.00 4.66 -15.03
CA ALA A 68 -8.17 6.08 -15.33
C ALA A 68 -8.96 6.81 -14.23
N VAL A 69 -10.07 6.22 -13.75
CA VAL A 69 -10.84 6.78 -12.62
C VAL A 69 -9.97 6.88 -11.37
N ARG A 70 -9.18 5.84 -11.04
CA ARG A 70 -8.34 5.86 -9.84
C ARG A 70 -7.17 6.84 -9.92
N GLN A 71 -6.60 7.02 -11.11
CA GLN A 71 -5.47 7.92 -11.35
C GLN A 71 -5.89 9.40 -11.44
N ASP A 72 -7.16 9.68 -11.74
CA ASP A 72 -7.67 11.04 -11.75
C ASP A 72 -7.64 11.65 -10.33
N PRO A 73 -7.03 12.85 -10.13
CA PRO A 73 -6.91 13.47 -8.81
C PRO A 73 -8.23 13.80 -8.12
N THR A 74 -9.31 13.96 -8.89
CA THR A 74 -10.64 14.31 -8.39
C THR A 74 -11.46 13.04 -8.16
N LEU A 75 -11.49 12.15 -9.14
CA LEU A 75 -12.32 10.94 -9.08
C LEU A 75 -11.71 9.87 -8.17
N GLY A 76 -10.39 9.70 -8.18
CA GLY A 76 -9.70 8.62 -7.48
C GLY A 76 -9.84 8.69 -5.96
N GLY A 77 -9.95 9.91 -5.41
CA GLY A 77 -10.23 10.18 -4.00
C GLY A 77 -11.71 10.48 -3.70
N SER A 78 -12.60 10.37 -4.68
CA SER A 78 -14.02 10.68 -4.47
C SER A 78 -14.71 9.68 -3.55
N GLU A 79 -15.63 10.18 -2.72
CA GLU A 79 -16.44 9.33 -1.84
C GLU A 79 -17.34 8.39 -2.66
N THR A 80 -17.84 8.82 -3.83
CA THR A 80 -18.61 7.98 -4.74
C THR A 80 -17.82 6.75 -5.19
N PHE A 81 -16.56 6.91 -5.59
CA PHE A 81 -15.70 5.81 -6.01
C PHE A 81 -15.28 4.92 -4.84
N ASN A 82 -14.83 5.51 -3.72
CA ASN A 82 -14.39 4.75 -2.56
C ASN A 82 -15.54 3.99 -1.89
N SER A 83 -16.74 4.58 -1.80
CA SER A 83 -17.96 3.93 -1.30
C SER A 83 -18.37 2.74 -2.17
N PHE A 84 -18.24 2.85 -3.50
CA PHE A 84 -18.46 1.72 -4.40
C PHE A 84 -17.50 0.56 -4.08
N LEU A 85 -16.19 0.84 -3.92
CA LEU A 85 -15.20 -0.19 -3.62
C LEU A 85 -15.44 -0.87 -2.27
N ARG A 86 -15.86 -0.13 -1.24
CA ARG A 86 -16.20 -0.69 0.08
C ARG A 86 -17.42 -1.60 0.01
N LYS A 87 -18.51 -1.13 -0.61
CA LYS A 87 -19.74 -1.93 -0.78
C LYS A 87 -19.47 -3.20 -1.57
N ALA A 88 -18.74 -3.09 -2.69
CA ALA A 88 -18.39 -4.25 -3.51
C ALA A 88 -17.51 -5.25 -2.74
N GLN A 89 -16.57 -4.78 -1.91
CA GLN A 89 -15.75 -5.65 -1.05
C GLN A 89 -16.64 -6.43 -0.07
N GLN A 90 -17.55 -5.75 0.61
CA GLN A 90 -18.47 -6.35 1.58
C GLN A 90 -19.41 -7.38 0.92
N GLU A 91 -20.03 -7.03 -0.22
CA GLU A 91 -20.89 -7.92 -1.00
C GLU A 91 -20.14 -9.18 -1.47
N THR A 92 -18.89 -9.03 -1.90
CA THR A 92 -18.07 -10.14 -2.40
C THR A 92 -17.80 -11.19 -1.32
N GLN A 93 -17.57 -10.72 -0.10
CA GLN A 93 -17.30 -11.60 1.05
C GLN A 93 -18.57 -12.02 1.79
N GLN A 94 -19.73 -11.47 1.42
CA GLN A 94 -21.04 -11.76 2.03
C GLN A 94 -21.06 -11.49 3.54
N ILE A 95 -20.32 -10.48 3.99
CA ILE A 95 -20.24 -10.09 5.41
C ILE A 95 -21.29 -9.01 5.69
N PRO A 96 -22.30 -9.25 6.54
CA PRO A 96 -23.29 -8.23 6.90
C PRO A 96 -22.64 -7.10 7.69
N THR A 97 -23.30 -5.94 7.76
CA THR A 97 -22.89 -4.87 8.68
C THR A 97 -23.34 -5.22 10.09
N GLU A 98 -22.39 -5.44 10.99
CA GLU A 98 -22.64 -5.75 12.39
C GLU A 98 -21.51 -5.22 13.27
N GLU A 99 -21.79 -5.05 14.57
CA GLU A 99 -20.80 -4.63 15.55
C GLU A 99 -19.90 -5.82 15.96
N VAL A 100 -18.59 -5.63 15.91
CA VAL A 100 -17.58 -6.65 16.20
C VAL A 100 -16.45 -6.06 17.03
N VAL A 101 -15.74 -6.92 17.76
CA VAL A 101 -14.48 -6.55 18.41
C VAL A 101 -13.32 -6.93 17.49
N LEU A 102 -12.64 -5.93 16.95
CA LEU A 102 -11.43 -6.12 16.17
C LEU A 102 -10.18 -6.00 17.07
N GLU A 103 -9.25 -6.92 16.90
CA GLU A 103 -7.94 -6.88 17.55
C GLU A 103 -6.90 -6.27 16.60
N VAL A 104 -6.30 -5.16 17.02
CA VAL A 104 -5.19 -4.49 16.34
C VAL A 104 -3.93 -4.62 17.20
N LEU A 105 -2.84 -5.08 16.60
CA LEU A 105 -1.56 -5.23 17.29
C LEU A 105 -0.77 -3.92 17.26
N LEU A 106 0.01 -3.69 18.31
CA LEU A 106 1.14 -2.76 18.29
C LEU A 106 2.40 -3.49 17.83
N SER A 107 3.45 -2.75 17.47
CA SER A 107 4.72 -3.31 16.98
C SER A 107 5.44 -4.25 17.96
N ASN A 108 5.11 -4.19 19.26
CA ASN A 108 5.61 -5.09 20.30
C ASN A 108 4.67 -6.28 20.60
N GLY A 109 3.64 -6.51 19.77
CA GLY A 109 2.65 -7.58 19.94
C GLY A 109 1.53 -7.29 20.94
N GLN A 110 1.53 -6.13 21.61
CA GLN A 110 0.42 -5.74 22.48
C GLN A 110 -0.88 -5.63 21.67
N LYS A 111 -1.97 -6.18 22.21
CA LYS A 111 -3.28 -6.21 21.59
C LYS A 111 -4.14 -5.02 22.03
N VAL A 112 -4.64 -4.25 21.07
CA VAL A 112 -5.63 -3.20 21.25
C VAL A 112 -6.96 -3.72 20.72
N LYS A 113 -7.96 -3.84 21.58
CA LYS A 113 -9.29 -4.29 21.21
C LYS A 113 -10.22 -3.09 21.05
N VAL A 114 -10.78 -2.94 19.86
CA VAL A 114 -11.72 -1.87 19.51
C VAL A 114 -13.03 -2.46 19.04
N THR A 115 -14.14 -1.83 19.44
CA THR A 115 -15.47 -2.15 18.93
C THR A 115 -15.71 -1.31 17.68
N ILE A 116 -16.01 -1.96 16.56
CA ILE A 116 -16.19 -1.34 15.24
C ILE A 116 -17.38 -2.00 14.53
N LEU A 117 -17.86 -1.40 13.44
CA LEU A 117 -18.69 -2.11 12.48
C LEU A 117 -17.82 -2.88 11.48
N THR A 118 -18.30 -4.02 11.00
CA THR A 118 -17.65 -4.76 9.90
C THR A 118 -17.54 -3.96 8.60
N SER A 119 -18.32 -2.89 8.45
CA SER A 119 -18.33 -1.95 7.33
C SER A 119 -17.59 -0.63 7.59
N ASP A 120 -16.93 -0.49 8.74
CA ASP A 120 -16.05 0.65 9.03
C ASP A 120 -14.83 0.62 8.11
N GLN A 121 -14.45 1.78 7.59
CA GLN A 121 -13.31 1.93 6.71
C GLN A 121 -12.00 2.06 7.50
N THR A 122 -10.86 2.04 6.80
CA THR A 122 -9.54 2.10 7.45
C THR A 122 -9.37 3.29 8.39
N GLU A 123 -9.89 4.48 8.04
CA GLU A 123 -9.79 5.67 8.90
C GLU A 123 -10.64 5.53 10.15
N ASP A 124 -11.90 5.06 10.04
CA ASP A 124 -12.79 4.86 11.18
C ASP A 124 -12.17 3.89 12.21
N VAL A 125 -11.52 2.81 11.73
CA VAL A 125 -10.81 1.86 12.59
C VAL A 125 -9.54 2.48 13.20
N LEU A 126 -8.80 3.29 12.43
CA LEU A 126 -7.61 3.98 12.92
C LEU A 126 -7.96 4.97 14.04
N GLU A 127 -9.04 5.75 13.87
CA GLU A 127 -9.58 6.66 14.88
C GLU A 127 -10.06 5.90 16.13
N ALA A 128 -10.75 4.78 15.97
CA ALA A 128 -11.16 3.93 17.10
C ALA A 128 -9.95 3.40 17.89
N VAL A 129 -8.87 3.00 17.21
CA VAL A 129 -7.62 2.57 17.84
C VAL A 129 -6.92 3.73 18.53
N ALA A 130 -6.84 4.90 17.89
CA ALA A 130 -6.24 6.10 18.47
C ALA A 130 -6.98 6.55 19.74
N SER A 131 -8.30 6.63 19.68
CA SER A 131 -9.18 6.91 20.82
C SER A 131 -8.96 5.91 21.95
N LYS A 132 -8.88 4.60 21.63
CA LYS A 132 -8.60 3.56 22.63
C LYS A 132 -7.24 3.69 23.32
N LEU A 133 -6.28 4.35 22.68
CA LEU A 133 -4.92 4.56 23.16
C LEU A 133 -4.71 5.95 23.79
N ASP A 134 -5.73 6.81 23.80
CA ASP A 134 -5.62 8.24 24.14
C ASP A 134 -4.57 8.97 23.28
N LEU A 135 -4.45 8.60 22.00
CA LEU A 135 -3.59 9.28 21.04
C LEU A 135 -4.29 10.56 20.53
N PRO A 136 -3.68 11.74 20.64
CA PRO A 136 -4.26 12.99 20.13
C PRO A 136 -4.55 12.94 18.63
N ASP A 137 -5.67 13.55 18.22
CA ASP A 137 -6.14 13.61 16.84
C ASP A 137 -5.09 14.16 15.86
N ASP A 138 -4.30 15.14 16.29
CA ASP A 138 -3.24 15.73 15.47
C ASP A 138 -2.05 14.81 15.23
N LEU A 139 -1.92 13.73 16.02
CA LEU A 139 -0.91 12.68 15.85
C LEU A 139 -1.42 11.44 15.11
N VAL A 140 -2.73 11.27 14.91
CA VAL A 140 -3.32 10.06 14.29
C VAL A 140 -2.71 9.77 12.93
N GLY A 141 -2.61 10.80 12.07
CA GLY A 141 -2.09 10.62 10.71
C GLY A 141 -0.61 10.26 10.62
N TYR A 142 0.17 10.36 11.70
CA TYR A 142 1.54 9.83 11.72
C TYR A 142 1.58 8.30 11.72
N PHE A 143 0.47 7.65 12.03
CA PHE A 143 0.33 6.19 12.08
C PHE A 143 -0.54 5.67 10.95
N SER A 144 -0.48 4.37 10.71
CA SER A 144 -1.35 3.69 9.76
C SER A 144 -1.57 2.24 10.18
N LEU A 145 -2.63 1.65 9.63
CA LEU A 145 -2.92 0.23 9.75
C LEU A 145 -2.28 -0.56 8.60
N PHE A 146 -1.62 -1.65 8.95
CA PHE A 146 -1.01 -2.57 8.00
C PHE A 146 -1.56 -3.97 8.19
N LEU A 147 -1.81 -4.67 7.08
CA LEU A 147 -2.03 -6.11 7.10
C LEU A 147 -0.67 -6.80 7.14
N VAL A 148 -0.47 -7.66 8.12
CA VAL A 148 0.77 -8.43 8.32
C VAL A 148 0.46 -9.90 8.48
N ARG A 149 1.45 -10.74 8.22
CA ARG A 149 1.47 -12.15 8.60
C ARG A 149 2.43 -12.32 9.76
N GLU A 150 1.94 -12.83 10.88
CA GLU A 150 2.74 -13.22 12.03
C GLU A 150 3.52 -14.50 11.70
N THR A 151 4.84 -14.48 11.86
CA THR A 151 5.72 -15.63 11.63
C THR A 151 5.88 -16.46 12.90
N LYS A 152 6.42 -17.68 12.77
CA LYS A 152 6.52 -18.63 13.90
C LYS A 152 7.41 -18.14 15.05
N ASP A 153 8.34 -17.25 14.75
CA ASP A 153 9.25 -16.58 15.68
C ASP A 153 8.67 -15.28 16.27
N GLY A 154 7.40 -14.95 15.98
CA GLY A 154 6.71 -13.77 16.50
C GLY A 154 7.00 -12.47 15.74
N ALA A 155 7.80 -12.52 14.67
CA ALA A 155 8.03 -11.38 13.80
C ALA A 155 6.83 -11.13 12.86
N PHE A 156 6.83 -9.98 12.19
CA PHE A 156 5.78 -9.60 11.26
C PHE A 156 6.31 -9.46 9.83
N SER A 157 5.76 -10.25 8.92
CA SER A 157 5.92 -10.05 7.47
C SER A 157 4.83 -9.12 6.96
N PHE A 158 5.23 -7.93 6.50
CA PHE A 158 4.29 -6.89 6.05
C PHE A 158 3.72 -7.21 4.67
N VAL A 159 2.41 -7.39 4.59
CA VAL A 159 1.71 -7.70 3.33
C VAL A 159 1.41 -6.44 2.55
N ARG A 160 0.83 -5.43 3.21
CA ARG A 160 0.47 -4.12 2.63
C ARG A 160 -0.05 -3.15 3.69
N LYS A 161 0.04 -1.85 3.40
CA LYS A 161 -0.70 -0.79 4.10
C LYS A 161 -2.17 -0.81 3.68
N LEU A 162 -3.09 -0.78 4.64
CA LEU A 162 -4.54 -0.70 4.35
C LEU A 162 -4.87 0.68 3.77
N GLN A 163 -5.66 0.70 2.69
CA GLN A 163 -6.06 1.91 1.97
C GLN A 163 -7.36 2.48 2.54
N GLU A 164 -7.62 3.76 2.31
CA GLU A 164 -8.81 4.47 2.81
C GLU A 164 -10.14 3.81 2.40
N PHE A 165 -10.20 3.19 1.21
CA PHE A 165 -11.39 2.52 0.68
C PHE A 165 -11.52 1.05 1.12
N GLU A 166 -10.65 0.56 1.99
CA GLU A 166 -10.75 -0.81 2.49
C GLU A 166 -11.54 -0.88 3.78
N LEU A 167 -12.13 -2.06 4.01
CA LEU A 167 -12.78 -2.45 5.26
C LEU A 167 -11.82 -3.36 6.04
N PRO A 168 -11.11 -2.88 7.08
CA PRO A 168 -10.06 -3.65 7.75
C PRO A 168 -10.53 -5.02 8.26
N TYR A 169 -11.72 -5.09 8.86
CA TYR A 169 -12.30 -6.35 9.33
C TYR A 169 -12.47 -7.37 8.19
N VAL A 170 -13.01 -6.95 7.05
CA VAL A 170 -13.19 -7.79 5.87
C VAL A 170 -11.85 -8.19 5.27
N SER A 171 -10.90 -7.25 5.18
CA SER A 171 -9.56 -7.48 4.63
C SER A 171 -8.78 -8.55 5.38
N VAL A 172 -8.86 -8.62 6.72
CA VAL A 172 -8.19 -9.67 7.50
C VAL A 172 -8.98 -10.98 7.54
N THR A 173 -10.31 -10.91 7.72
CA THR A 173 -11.16 -12.10 7.90
C THR A 173 -11.30 -12.93 6.62
N SER A 174 -11.36 -12.26 5.46
CA SER A 174 -11.48 -12.93 4.14
C SER A 174 -10.31 -13.85 3.79
N LEU A 175 -9.17 -13.74 4.49
CA LEU A 175 -8.01 -14.60 4.29
C LEU A 175 -8.18 -15.99 4.93
N HIS A 176 -9.14 -16.15 5.85
CA HIS A 176 -9.42 -17.40 6.55
C HIS A 176 -8.16 -18.06 7.15
N ASN A 177 -7.20 -17.25 7.58
CA ASN A 177 -5.94 -17.71 8.15
C ASN A 177 -5.60 -16.86 9.39
N PRO A 178 -5.53 -17.49 10.57
CA PRO A 178 -5.25 -16.80 11.83
C PRO A 178 -3.79 -16.41 11.98
N GLU A 179 -2.93 -16.51 10.97
CA GLU A 179 -1.60 -15.88 10.99
C GLU A 179 -1.68 -14.40 10.54
N PHE A 180 -2.74 -14.00 9.84
CA PHE A 180 -2.88 -12.61 9.42
C PHE A 180 -3.45 -11.74 10.53
N ARG A 181 -2.89 -10.53 10.65
CA ARG A 181 -3.19 -9.54 11.69
C ARG A 181 -3.22 -8.15 11.10
N ILE A 182 -3.88 -7.25 11.81
CA ILE A 182 -3.77 -5.80 11.57
C ILE A 182 -2.84 -5.24 12.63
N ILE A 183 -1.88 -4.41 12.21
CA ILE A 183 -0.94 -3.74 13.11
C ILE A 183 -0.98 -2.22 12.91
N LEU A 184 -0.89 -1.49 14.02
CA LEU A 184 -0.64 -0.05 14.04
C LEU A 184 0.88 0.20 14.02
N ARG A 185 1.36 1.02 13.08
CA ARG A 185 2.77 1.40 12.98
C ARG A 185 2.92 2.83 12.49
N LYS A 186 4.03 3.50 12.85
CA LYS A 186 4.39 4.80 12.27
C LYS A 186 4.49 4.69 10.75
N SER A 187 4.06 5.73 10.04
CA SER A 187 3.82 5.66 8.58
C SER A 187 4.51 6.78 7.77
N TYR A 188 5.54 7.39 8.35
CA TYR A 188 6.43 8.38 7.73
C TYR A 188 7.88 7.87 7.73
N TRP A 189 8.72 8.45 6.88
CA TRP A 189 10.08 7.99 6.61
C TRP A 189 11.16 8.85 7.26
N ASP A 190 11.00 10.17 7.26
CA ASP A 190 11.97 11.08 7.87
C ASP A 190 11.84 11.12 9.39
N SER A 191 12.95 10.83 10.07
CA SER A 191 13.04 10.83 11.54
C SER A 191 12.87 12.22 12.15
N ALA A 192 12.98 13.31 11.38
CA ALA A 192 12.63 14.64 11.86
C ALA A 192 11.18 14.71 12.39
N TYR A 193 10.27 13.91 11.83
CA TYR A 193 8.89 13.83 12.30
C TYR A 193 8.73 13.07 13.62
N ASP A 194 9.75 12.33 14.07
CA ASP A 194 9.71 11.73 15.41
C ASP A 194 9.65 12.81 16.50
N ASP A 195 10.19 14.02 16.25
CA ASP A 195 10.15 15.14 17.21
C ASP A 195 8.71 15.49 17.58
N ASP A 196 7.85 15.66 16.57
CA ASP A 196 6.42 15.94 16.73
C ASP A 196 5.74 14.84 17.55
N VAL A 197 6.01 13.58 17.23
CA VAL A 197 5.35 12.43 17.85
C VAL A 197 5.83 12.21 19.29
N MET A 198 7.11 12.49 19.57
CA MET A 198 7.70 12.37 20.91
C MET A 198 7.29 13.49 21.86
N GLU A 199 6.67 14.58 21.39
CA GLU A 199 6.11 15.63 22.25
C GLU A 199 4.97 15.11 23.13
N HIS A 200 4.19 14.15 22.63
CA HIS A 200 3.10 13.53 23.38
C HIS A 200 3.52 12.20 24.00
N ARG A 201 3.10 11.95 25.24
CA ARG A 201 3.44 10.72 25.99
C ARG A 201 3.04 9.43 25.26
N VAL A 202 1.85 9.40 24.67
CA VAL A 202 1.35 8.22 23.94
C VAL A 202 2.15 8.01 22.65
N GLY A 203 2.41 9.07 21.88
CA GLY A 203 3.24 9.01 20.68
C GLY A 203 4.67 8.52 20.98
N LEU A 204 5.29 9.07 22.03
CA LEU A 204 6.59 8.61 22.55
C LEU A 204 6.57 7.12 22.90
N ASN A 205 5.52 6.64 23.57
CA ASN A 205 5.40 5.23 23.94
C ASN A 205 5.26 4.31 22.71
N LEU A 206 4.49 4.72 21.70
CA LEU A 206 4.31 3.97 20.46
C LEU A 206 5.62 3.88 19.67
N LEU A 207 6.33 5.00 19.50
CA LEU A 207 7.64 5.01 18.84
C LEU A 207 8.67 4.18 19.61
N TYR A 208 8.68 4.28 20.94
CA TYR A 208 9.59 3.50 21.77
C TYR A 208 9.32 2.00 21.64
N ALA A 209 8.07 1.56 21.77
CA ALA A 209 7.68 0.16 21.64
C ALA A 209 8.03 -0.41 20.26
N GLN A 210 7.80 0.38 19.20
CA GLN A 210 8.22 0.03 17.85
C GLN A 210 9.74 -0.10 17.73
N THR A 211 10.49 0.87 18.24
CA THR A 211 11.95 0.89 18.12
C THR A 211 12.60 -0.28 18.86
N VAL A 212 12.09 -0.63 20.05
CA VAL A 212 12.55 -1.81 20.80
C VAL A 212 12.32 -3.08 19.98
N SER A 213 11.11 -3.26 19.45
CA SER A 213 10.77 -4.43 18.62
C SER A 213 11.65 -4.49 17.35
N ASP A 214 11.88 -3.36 16.69
CA ASP A 214 12.73 -3.32 15.49
C ASP A 214 14.20 -3.69 15.81
N ILE A 215 14.71 -3.38 17.01
CA ILE A 215 16.05 -3.82 17.46
C ILE A 215 16.05 -5.31 17.79
N GLU A 216 15.05 -5.79 18.53
CA GLU A 216 14.94 -7.20 18.95
C GLU A 216 14.83 -8.15 17.75
N HIS A 217 14.11 -7.76 16.70
CA HIS A 217 13.97 -8.53 15.47
C HIS A 217 15.11 -8.28 14.45
N GLY A 218 16.13 -7.50 14.81
CA GLY A 218 17.29 -7.23 13.95
C GLY A 218 16.96 -6.47 12.67
N TRP A 219 15.94 -5.60 12.73
CA TRP A 219 15.65 -4.62 11.68
C TRP A 219 16.60 -3.44 11.81
N ILE A 220 16.81 -2.96 13.04
CA ILE A 220 17.82 -1.96 13.39
C ILE A 220 19.09 -2.69 13.82
N LEU A 221 20.22 -2.35 13.19
CA LEU A 221 21.49 -3.00 13.50
C LEU A 221 22.20 -2.28 14.64
N VAL A 222 22.55 -3.05 15.67
CA VAL A 222 23.26 -2.58 16.87
C VAL A 222 24.54 -3.37 17.08
N ASN A 223 25.62 -2.67 17.46
CA ASN A 223 26.82 -3.32 17.97
C ASN A 223 26.72 -3.57 19.49
N LYS A 224 27.70 -4.28 20.06
CA LYS A 224 27.69 -4.66 21.49
C LYS A 224 27.69 -3.46 22.45
N GLU A 225 28.37 -2.37 22.09
CA GLU A 225 28.45 -1.16 22.91
C GLU A 225 27.12 -0.41 22.89
N GLN A 226 26.58 -0.17 21.70
CA GLN A 226 25.27 0.47 21.50
C GLN A 226 24.16 -0.31 22.21
N LEU A 227 24.18 -1.64 22.12
CA LEU A 227 23.20 -2.48 22.82
C LEU A 227 23.31 -2.33 24.35
N ARG A 228 24.52 -2.18 24.91
CA ARG A 228 24.70 -1.93 26.35
C ARG A 228 24.12 -0.56 26.75
N GLN A 229 24.36 0.46 25.95
CA GLN A 229 23.83 1.82 26.18
C GLN A 229 22.31 1.84 26.13
N LEU A 230 21.71 1.21 25.10
CA LEU A 230 20.26 1.07 24.94
C LEU A 230 19.64 0.32 26.13
N LYS A 231 20.24 -0.78 26.59
CA LYS A 231 19.78 -1.50 27.78
C LYS A 231 19.81 -0.63 29.04
N SER A 232 20.88 0.15 29.24
CA SER A 232 20.96 1.09 30.37
C SER A 232 19.89 2.17 30.30
N LEU A 233 19.58 2.69 29.11
CA LEU A 233 18.50 3.66 28.92
C LEU A 233 17.11 3.05 29.17
N GLN A 234 16.91 1.80 28.78
CA GLN A 234 15.70 1.04 29.04
C GLN A 234 15.49 0.79 30.54
N GLU A 235 16.56 0.42 31.28
CA GLU A 235 16.53 0.27 32.75
C GLU A 235 16.19 1.59 33.47
N LYS A 236 16.65 2.72 32.93
CA LYS A 236 16.33 4.07 33.45
C LYS A 236 14.97 4.59 33.00
N VAL A 237 14.24 3.85 32.15
CA VAL A 237 12.97 4.26 31.55
C VAL A 237 13.09 5.58 30.74
N SER A 238 14.29 5.88 30.24
CA SER A 238 14.62 7.08 29.46
C SER A 238 14.25 6.89 27.99
N LYS A 239 12.94 6.81 27.71
CA LYS A 239 12.41 6.45 26.37
C LYS A 239 12.81 7.44 25.28
N LYS A 240 12.84 8.74 25.60
CA LYS A 240 13.19 9.78 24.63
C LYS A 240 14.66 9.66 24.24
N GLU A 241 15.55 9.56 25.22
CA GLU A 241 16.99 9.37 25.00
C GLU A 241 17.29 8.04 24.30
N PHE A 242 16.53 6.97 24.60
CA PHE A 242 16.61 5.71 23.87
C PHE A 242 16.32 5.90 22.38
N ILE A 243 15.22 6.58 22.04
CA ILE A 243 14.89 6.86 20.63
C ILE A 243 15.95 7.76 19.99
N ARG A 244 16.46 8.78 20.69
CA ARG A 244 17.54 9.65 20.19
C ARG A 244 18.80 8.86 19.86
N LEU A 245 19.21 7.92 20.73
CA LEU A 245 20.31 7.02 20.41
C LEU A 245 19.95 6.14 19.21
N ALA A 246 18.73 5.58 19.19
CA ALA A 246 18.28 4.70 18.12
C ALA A 246 18.25 5.38 16.75
N GLN A 247 17.90 6.66 16.67
CA GLN A 247 17.91 7.48 15.44
C GLN A 247 19.30 7.53 14.77
N THR A 248 20.37 7.28 15.52
CA THR A 248 21.75 7.24 14.99
C THR A 248 22.17 5.87 14.46
N LEU A 249 21.34 4.83 14.67
CA LEU A 249 21.66 3.45 14.32
C LEU A 249 21.35 3.13 12.87
N LYS A 250 22.08 2.16 12.32
CA LYS A 250 21.88 1.70 10.96
C LYS A 250 20.50 1.05 10.82
N TYR A 251 19.77 1.48 9.80
CA TYR A 251 18.41 1.07 9.48
C TYR A 251 17.32 1.53 10.45
N TYR A 252 17.58 2.52 11.32
CA TYR A 252 16.49 3.20 12.03
C TYR A 252 15.47 3.79 11.04
N GLY A 253 14.19 3.51 11.26
CA GLY A 253 13.11 3.98 10.39
C GLY A 253 12.94 3.19 9.08
N TYR A 254 13.70 2.10 8.88
CA TYR A 254 13.51 1.22 7.72
C TYR A 254 12.43 0.17 7.99
N LEU A 255 11.78 -0.28 6.93
CA LEU A 255 10.96 -1.49 6.91
C LEU A 255 11.75 -2.59 6.21
N LYS A 256 11.97 -3.72 6.92
CA LYS A 256 12.72 -4.87 6.43
C LYS A 256 11.76 -5.92 5.86
N PHE A 257 12.16 -6.53 4.75
CA PHE A 257 11.37 -7.55 4.06
C PHE A 257 11.97 -8.93 4.23
N ASP A 258 11.14 -9.95 4.02
CA ASP A 258 11.56 -11.35 4.07
C ASP A 258 12.63 -11.63 3.00
N PRO A 259 13.55 -12.58 3.26
CA PRO A 259 14.52 -13.02 2.27
C PRO A 259 13.83 -13.40 0.95
N CYS A 260 14.35 -12.88 -0.15
CA CYS A 260 13.77 -13.02 -1.48
C CYS A 260 14.88 -13.14 -2.54
N VAL A 261 14.54 -12.96 -3.82
CA VAL A 261 15.48 -13.14 -4.94
C VAL A 261 15.52 -11.89 -5.81
N THR A 262 16.69 -11.55 -6.33
CA THR A 262 16.87 -10.44 -7.29
C THR A 262 17.70 -10.85 -8.50
N ASP A 263 17.63 -10.06 -9.57
CA ASP A 263 18.50 -10.17 -10.73
C ASP A 263 19.79 -9.34 -10.64
N PHE A 264 20.02 -8.67 -9.50
CA PHE A 264 21.17 -7.79 -9.28
C PHE A 264 22.05 -8.23 -8.08
N PRO A 265 23.39 -8.24 -8.20
CA PRO A 265 24.18 -7.90 -9.39
C PRO A 265 24.14 -8.99 -10.47
N GLU A 266 23.69 -10.19 -10.12
CA GLU A 266 23.57 -11.34 -11.00
C GLU A 266 22.21 -12.02 -10.80
N LYS A 267 21.72 -12.73 -11.82
CA LYS A 267 20.42 -13.42 -11.78
C LYS A 267 20.36 -14.49 -10.69
N GLY A 268 19.32 -14.44 -9.88
CA GLY A 268 19.04 -15.46 -8.87
C GLY A 268 19.74 -15.23 -7.54
N CYS A 269 20.35 -14.05 -7.32
CA CYS A 269 20.96 -13.74 -6.03
C CYS A 269 19.90 -13.70 -4.92
N HIS A 270 20.21 -14.31 -3.78
CA HIS A 270 19.41 -14.15 -2.57
C HIS A 270 19.63 -12.75 -1.99
N VAL A 271 18.55 -12.10 -1.57
CA VAL A 271 18.61 -10.73 -1.07
C VAL A 271 17.65 -10.52 0.09
N VAL A 272 18.08 -9.72 1.06
CA VAL A 272 17.18 -9.08 2.02
C VAL A 272 17.08 -7.61 1.64
N VAL A 273 15.85 -7.15 1.38
CA VAL A 273 15.59 -5.76 1.01
C VAL A 273 15.10 -5.01 2.25
N SER A 274 15.54 -3.76 2.42
CA SER A 274 15.02 -2.84 3.43
C SER A 274 14.69 -1.50 2.77
N ALA A 275 13.50 -0.96 3.02
CA ALA A 275 13.07 0.34 2.49
C ALA A 275 13.10 1.39 3.60
N GLY A 276 13.71 2.55 3.34
CA GLY A 276 13.77 3.65 4.30
C GLY A 276 14.77 4.70 3.83
N ASN A 277 14.77 5.88 4.46
CA ASN A 277 15.72 6.96 4.15
C ASN A 277 15.84 7.28 2.64
N ASN A 278 14.70 7.29 1.93
CA ASN A 278 14.60 7.53 0.49
C ASN A 278 15.43 6.56 -0.36
N GLU A 279 15.57 5.30 0.07
CA GLU A 279 16.27 4.25 -0.66
C GLU A 279 15.65 2.85 -0.46
N LEU A 280 15.94 1.95 -1.40
CA LEU A 280 15.93 0.52 -1.15
C LEU A 280 17.36 0.06 -0.90
N ASN A 281 17.63 -0.47 0.28
CA ASN A 281 18.88 -1.11 0.62
C ASN A 281 18.78 -2.61 0.36
N PHE A 282 19.78 -3.15 -0.34
CA PHE A 282 19.90 -4.55 -0.69
C PHE A 282 21.06 -5.15 0.08
N GLN A 283 20.79 -6.17 0.88
CA GLN A 283 21.82 -7.05 1.43
C GLN A 283 21.82 -8.34 0.61
N VAL A 284 22.71 -8.40 -0.38
CA VAL A 284 22.77 -9.49 -1.37
C VAL A 284 23.78 -10.53 -0.93
N ARG A 285 23.38 -11.80 -0.94
CA ARG A 285 24.28 -12.95 -0.80
C ARG A 285 24.69 -13.43 -2.19
N LEU A 286 25.98 -13.30 -2.49
CA LEU A 286 26.59 -13.76 -3.73
C LEU A 286 26.81 -15.28 -3.73
N PRO A 287 27.04 -15.91 -4.90
CA PRO A 287 27.30 -17.35 -5.01
C PRO A 287 28.51 -17.86 -4.21
N ASN A 288 29.46 -16.97 -3.89
CA ASN A 288 30.62 -17.27 -3.06
C ASN A 288 30.35 -17.07 -1.55
N GLU A 289 29.08 -17.02 -1.14
CA GLU A 289 28.58 -16.76 0.23
C GLU A 289 28.95 -15.39 0.82
N GLN A 290 29.60 -14.52 0.05
CA GLN A 290 29.87 -13.16 0.50
C GLN A 290 28.58 -12.32 0.49
N ILE A 291 28.38 -11.60 1.59
CA ILE A 291 27.30 -10.63 1.70
C ILE A 291 27.81 -9.26 1.25
N LYS A 292 27.19 -8.68 0.23
CA LYS A 292 27.43 -7.31 -0.22
C LYS A 292 26.19 -6.47 0.01
N GLU A 293 26.42 -5.19 0.30
CA GLU A 293 25.35 -4.21 0.44
C GLU A 293 25.34 -3.26 -0.75
N GLY A 294 24.14 -2.92 -1.24
CA GLY A 294 23.91 -1.93 -2.28
C GLY A 294 22.74 -1.03 -1.89
N SER A 295 22.81 0.25 -2.26
CA SER A 295 21.72 1.21 -2.02
C SER A 295 21.23 1.77 -3.34
N PHE A 296 19.90 1.73 -3.52
CA PHE A 296 19.18 2.32 -4.64
C PHE A 296 18.36 3.50 -4.16
N LYS A 297 18.83 4.72 -4.46
CA LYS A 297 18.12 5.96 -4.10
C LYS A 297 16.82 6.10 -4.89
N VAL A 298 15.73 6.42 -4.21
CA VAL A 298 14.42 6.65 -4.84
C VAL A 298 14.50 7.76 -5.89
N THR A 299 15.31 8.79 -5.65
CA THR A 299 15.53 9.91 -6.58
C THR A 299 16.18 9.52 -7.90
N ARG A 300 16.80 8.33 -7.98
CA ARG A 300 17.44 7.80 -9.19
C ARG A 300 16.61 6.73 -9.89
N MET A 301 15.42 6.43 -9.38
CA MET A 301 14.47 5.54 -10.01
C MET A 301 13.64 6.35 -11.00
N ARG A 302 13.64 6.00 -12.28
CA ARG A 302 12.78 6.65 -13.28
C ARG A 302 11.33 6.22 -13.11
N CYS A 303 11.14 4.90 -13.01
CA CYS A 303 9.83 4.31 -12.76
C CYS A 303 9.96 2.92 -12.13
N TRP A 304 8.83 2.37 -11.68
CA TRP A 304 8.75 0.96 -11.26
C TRP A 304 7.42 0.32 -11.68
N ARG A 305 7.36 -1.01 -11.59
CA ARG A 305 6.16 -1.80 -11.89
C ARG A 305 6.07 -3.03 -10.99
N VAL A 306 4.85 -3.43 -10.67
CA VAL A 306 4.57 -4.70 -10.00
C VAL A 306 3.92 -5.64 -11.00
N THR A 307 4.50 -6.82 -11.17
CA THR A 307 3.97 -7.87 -12.06
C THR A 307 3.56 -9.09 -11.25
N SER A 308 2.53 -9.78 -11.74
CA SER A 308 2.01 -11.02 -11.18
C SER A 308 1.96 -12.06 -12.29
N SER A 309 2.59 -13.21 -12.08
CA SER A 309 2.48 -14.36 -12.97
C SER A 309 1.99 -15.59 -12.21
N VAL A 310 1.18 -16.40 -12.87
CA VAL A 310 0.78 -17.73 -12.36
C VAL A 310 1.75 -18.74 -12.97
N PRO A 311 2.49 -19.53 -12.18
CA PRO A 311 3.35 -20.57 -12.73
C PRO A 311 2.51 -21.55 -13.56
N MET A 312 2.89 -21.78 -14.82
CA MET A 312 2.27 -22.81 -15.65
C MET A 312 2.55 -24.17 -15.02
N SER A 313 1.54 -24.86 -14.50
CA SER A 313 1.70 -26.23 -14.02
C SER A 313 1.82 -27.17 -15.21
N ASN A 314 3.04 -27.46 -15.67
CA ASN A 314 3.32 -28.54 -16.63
C ASN A 314 3.33 -29.92 -15.95
N GLY A 315 2.36 -30.18 -15.07
CA GLY A 315 2.18 -31.47 -14.40
C GLY A 315 1.10 -32.32 -15.07
N PRO A 316 1.18 -33.67 -15.03
CA PRO A 316 0.13 -34.54 -15.54
C PRO A 316 -1.21 -34.20 -14.87
N SER A 317 -2.25 -34.05 -15.69
CA SER A 317 -3.63 -33.81 -15.27
C SER A 317 -4.11 -34.89 -14.30
N GLY A 318 -4.18 -34.57 -13.01
CA GLY A 318 -4.65 -35.52 -12.00
C GLY A 318 -4.36 -35.19 -10.54
N SER A 319 -3.55 -34.16 -10.23
CA SER A 319 -3.38 -33.71 -8.84
C SER A 319 -4.34 -32.56 -8.53
N SER A 320 -4.96 -32.62 -7.35
CA SER A 320 -5.85 -31.60 -6.77
C SER A 320 -5.36 -30.18 -7.03
N PRO A 321 -6.24 -29.15 -7.10
CA PRO A 321 -5.82 -27.76 -7.31
C PRO A 321 -5.04 -27.26 -6.09
N GLY A 322 -3.75 -27.61 -6.02
CA GLY A 322 -2.79 -27.02 -5.12
C GLY A 322 -2.72 -25.55 -5.48
N LYS A 323 -2.86 -24.67 -4.47
CA LYS A 323 -2.78 -23.22 -4.60
C LYS A 323 -1.58 -22.86 -5.49
N SER A 324 -1.82 -22.51 -6.75
CA SER A 324 -0.75 -22.02 -7.62
C SER A 324 -0.21 -20.75 -7.00
N GLU A 325 1.00 -20.81 -6.47
CA GLU A 325 1.62 -19.70 -5.77
C GLU A 325 1.90 -18.59 -6.80
N VAL A 326 1.21 -17.47 -6.66
CA VAL A 326 1.35 -16.33 -7.57
C VAL A 326 2.76 -15.77 -7.38
N LYS A 327 3.56 -15.79 -8.45
CA LYS A 327 4.87 -15.14 -8.44
C LYS A 327 4.67 -13.64 -8.60
N LEU A 328 5.10 -12.88 -7.60
CA LEU A 328 5.08 -11.43 -7.59
C LEU A 328 6.49 -10.88 -7.78
N GLU A 329 6.60 -9.85 -8.62
CA GLU A 329 7.86 -9.16 -8.86
C GLU A 329 7.66 -7.65 -8.78
N LEU A 330 8.63 -6.95 -8.19
CA LEU A 330 8.79 -5.50 -8.31
C LEU A 330 10.01 -5.26 -9.19
N ALA A 331 9.83 -4.58 -10.31
CA ALA A 331 10.93 -4.13 -11.15
C ALA A 331 10.99 -2.60 -11.13
N PHE A 332 12.17 -2.03 -10.95
CA PHE A 332 12.40 -0.58 -11.04
C PHE A 332 13.54 -0.27 -12.01
N GLU A 333 13.40 0.83 -12.72
CA GLU A 333 14.39 1.30 -13.67
C GLU A 333 15.27 2.35 -13.02
N TYR A 334 16.55 2.03 -12.87
CA TYR A 334 17.49 2.80 -12.07
C TYR A 334 18.58 3.43 -12.92
N LEU A 335 18.87 4.72 -12.67
CA LEU A 335 19.99 5.40 -13.28
C LEU A 335 21.29 4.95 -12.61
N MET A 336 22.01 4.04 -13.25
CA MET A 336 23.24 3.45 -12.73
C MET A 336 24.43 4.40 -12.85
N SER A 337 24.50 5.15 -13.94
CA SER A 337 25.46 6.22 -14.22
C SER A 337 24.83 7.18 -15.22
N LYS A 338 25.49 8.30 -15.54
CA LYS A 338 25.03 9.22 -16.59
C LYS A 338 24.65 8.43 -17.86
N ASP A 339 23.44 8.69 -18.37
CA ASP A 339 22.86 8.07 -19.57
C ASP A 339 22.74 6.52 -19.54
N ARG A 340 22.86 5.89 -18.37
CA ARG A 340 22.78 4.42 -18.22
C ARG A 340 21.67 4.02 -17.26
N LEU A 341 20.49 3.78 -17.81
CA LEU A 341 19.37 3.19 -17.10
C LEU A 341 19.41 1.66 -17.16
N GLN A 342 19.08 1.01 -16.06
CA GLN A 342 19.02 -0.45 -15.94
C GLN A 342 17.81 -0.87 -15.12
N TRP A 343 17.08 -1.88 -15.59
CA TRP A 343 16.04 -2.52 -14.78
C TRP A 343 16.66 -3.45 -13.74
N VAL A 344 16.19 -3.31 -12.50
CA VAL A 344 16.48 -4.22 -11.39
C VAL A 344 15.17 -4.83 -10.93
N THR A 345 15.13 -6.15 -10.81
CA THR A 345 13.95 -6.93 -10.46
C THR A 345 14.13 -7.62 -9.13
N ILE A 346 13.13 -7.50 -8.26
CA ILE A 346 12.98 -8.23 -7.00
C ILE A 346 11.80 -9.19 -7.18
N THR A 347 12.04 -10.49 -7.10
CA THR A 347 10.99 -11.51 -6.96
C THR A 347 10.72 -11.71 -5.49
N SER A 348 9.56 -11.27 -5.00
CA SER A 348 9.16 -11.38 -3.60
C SER A 348 7.64 -11.45 -3.45
N PRO A 349 7.10 -12.28 -2.54
CA PRO A 349 5.68 -12.23 -2.15
C PRO A 349 5.26 -10.83 -1.64
N GLN A 350 6.22 -10.02 -1.18
CA GLN A 350 6.00 -8.66 -0.67
C GLN A 350 6.27 -7.56 -1.72
N ALA A 351 6.34 -7.88 -3.01
CA ALA A 351 6.56 -6.90 -4.09
C ALA A 351 5.58 -5.71 -4.04
N ILE A 352 4.34 -5.98 -3.65
CA ILE A 352 3.30 -4.96 -3.45
C ILE A 352 3.67 -4.00 -2.34
N MET A 353 4.08 -4.52 -1.17
CA MET A 353 4.46 -3.68 -0.04
C MET A 353 5.72 -2.88 -0.35
N LEU A 354 6.70 -3.46 -1.06
CA LEU A 354 7.86 -2.72 -1.57
C LEU A 354 7.45 -1.54 -2.46
N SER A 355 6.51 -1.76 -3.40
CA SER A 355 5.96 -0.68 -4.25
C SER A 355 5.24 0.40 -3.43
N ILE A 356 4.49 0.01 -2.39
CA ILE A 356 3.83 0.96 -1.48
C ILE A 356 4.89 1.79 -0.73
N CYS A 357 6.00 1.20 -0.30
CA CYS A 357 7.09 1.92 0.34
C CYS A 357 7.74 2.94 -0.61
N LEU A 358 8.03 2.54 -1.86
CA LEU A 358 8.57 3.45 -2.88
C LEU A 358 7.65 4.66 -3.08
N GLN A 359 6.36 4.42 -3.28
CA GLN A 359 5.40 5.51 -3.46
C GLN A 359 5.35 6.43 -2.25
N SER A 360 5.28 5.86 -1.05
CA SER A 360 5.19 6.61 0.19
C SER A 360 6.43 7.50 0.40
N MET A 361 7.63 7.03 0.05
CA MET A 361 8.85 7.84 0.08
C MET A 361 8.81 8.96 -0.96
N VAL A 362 8.36 8.69 -2.19
CA VAL A 362 8.18 9.72 -3.24
C VAL A 362 7.18 10.79 -2.80
N ASP A 363 6.02 10.39 -2.27
CA ASP A 363 5.00 11.31 -1.80
C ASP A 363 5.54 12.25 -0.72
N GLU A 364 6.27 11.71 0.25
CA GLU A 364 6.89 12.50 1.31
C GLU A 364 7.93 13.49 0.77
N LEU A 365 8.77 13.06 -0.18
CA LEU A 365 9.74 13.93 -0.87
C LEU A 365 9.05 15.06 -1.63
N MET A 366 7.96 14.76 -2.34
CA MET A 366 7.20 15.76 -3.11
C MET A 366 6.52 16.78 -2.21
N VAL A 367 5.99 16.37 -1.05
CA VAL A 367 5.44 17.27 -0.04
C VAL A 367 6.51 18.22 0.48
N LYS A 368 7.69 17.71 0.84
CA LYS A 368 8.81 18.54 1.31
C LYS A 368 9.31 19.52 0.26
N LYS A 369 9.50 19.06 -0.99
CA LYS A 369 9.95 19.90 -2.10
C LYS A 369 8.99 21.06 -2.35
N SER A 370 7.69 20.85 -2.13
CA SER A 370 6.65 21.87 -2.30
C SER A 370 6.53 22.83 -1.10
N GLY A 371 7.41 22.74 -0.09
CA GLY A 371 7.28 23.49 1.16
C GLY A 371 6.06 23.09 2.00
N GLY A 372 5.43 21.97 1.66
CA GLY A 372 4.26 21.44 2.35
C GLY A 372 4.64 20.87 3.73
N SER A 373 3.71 20.95 4.67
CA SER A 373 3.86 20.31 5.98
C SER A 373 3.12 18.97 5.98
N ILE A 374 3.79 17.89 6.39
CA ILE A 374 3.15 16.59 6.56
C ILE A 374 2.00 16.65 7.58
N ARG A 375 2.11 17.54 8.60
CA ARG A 375 1.02 17.85 9.55
C ARG A 375 -0.24 18.34 8.83
N LYS A 376 -0.10 19.08 7.72
CA LYS A 376 -1.24 19.55 6.90
C LYS A 376 -1.75 18.44 5.96
N MET A 377 -0.87 17.59 5.45
CA MET A 377 -1.24 16.42 4.66
C MET A 377 -2.10 15.45 5.47
N PHE A 378 -1.70 15.17 6.71
CA PHE A 378 -2.42 14.30 7.62
C PHE A 378 -3.71 14.94 8.15
N ARG A 379 -3.70 16.23 8.55
CA ARG A 379 -4.94 16.93 8.95
C ARG A 379 -5.99 17.04 7.84
N ARG A 380 -5.59 17.12 6.56
CA ARG A 380 -6.53 17.15 5.43
C ARG A 380 -7.29 15.83 5.25
N ARG A 381 -6.69 14.68 5.57
CA ARG A 381 -7.39 13.38 5.53
C ARG A 381 -8.52 13.34 6.55
N MET A 382 -8.24 13.81 7.77
CA MET A 382 -9.21 13.86 8.87
C MET A 382 -10.39 14.80 8.59
N ASN A 383 -10.13 16.00 8.03
CA ASN A 383 -11.19 16.96 7.70
C ASN A 383 -12.10 16.53 6.52
N GLY A 384 -11.64 15.60 5.68
CA GLY A 384 -12.48 15.01 4.62
C GLY A 384 -13.55 14.06 5.16
N ALA A 385 -13.26 13.37 6.26
CA ALA A 385 -14.16 12.41 6.93
C ALA A 385 -15.23 13.10 7.80
N LEU A 386 -14.89 14.25 8.41
CA LEU A 386 -15.81 15.03 9.27
C LEU A 386 -17.04 15.60 8.55
N ARG A 387 -17.13 15.52 7.21
CA ARG A 387 -18.33 15.94 6.47
C ARG A 387 -19.36 14.81 6.36
N ARG A 388 -19.83 14.30 7.51
CA ARG A 388 -21.13 13.63 7.61
C ARG A 388 -22.14 14.60 8.24
N SER A 389 -22.95 15.17 7.34
CA SER A 389 -24.35 15.58 7.51
C SER A 389 -24.77 16.25 8.81
N ASP A 390 -24.77 17.58 8.81
CA ASP A 390 -25.91 18.35 9.32
C ASP A 390 -26.12 19.61 8.47
N SER A 391 -27.34 19.74 7.96
CA SER A 391 -28.07 20.92 7.47
C SER A 391 -27.37 22.06 6.70
N GLN A 392 -28.06 22.47 5.64
CA GLN A 392 -27.99 23.73 4.90
C GLN A 392 -27.48 24.93 5.71
N GLN A 393 -26.35 25.50 5.30
CA GLN A 393 -26.17 26.95 5.40
C GLN A 393 -25.27 27.43 4.26
N ALA A 394 -25.81 28.37 3.49
CA ALA A 394 -25.10 29.07 2.44
C ALA A 394 -24.04 29.96 3.07
N ASP A 395 -22.81 29.93 2.54
CA ASP A 395 -21.85 31.00 2.77
C ASP A 395 -21.00 31.30 1.52
N SER A 396 -20.70 32.58 1.39
CA SER A 396 -20.29 33.30 0.18
C SER A 396 -18.82 33.07 -0.21
N PRO A 397 -18.39 33.39 -1.46
CA PRO A 397 -17.08 33.02 -1.96
C PRO A 397 -16.04 34.07 -1.58
N ASP A 398 -15.03 33.70 -0.79
CA ASP A 398 -13.78 34.46 -0.70
C ASP A 398 -12.69 33.75 -1.52
N ALA A 399 -12.08 34.53 -2.41
CA ALA A 399 -11.23 34.08 -3.49
C ALA A 399 -9.77 34.36 -3.16
N SER A 400 -9.08 33.33 -2.66
CA SER A 400 -7.61 33.26 -2.70
C SER A 400 -7.19 31.80 -2.87
N ARG A 401 -7.28 31.29 -4.11
CA ARG A 401 -6.75 29.99 -4.50
C ARG A 401 -5.25 30.11 -4.75
N GLU A 402 -4.43 29.76 -3.76
CA GLU A 402 -3.02 29.44 -3.98
C GLU A 402 -2.88 28.06 -4.66
N PRO A 403 -1.85 27.86 -5.51
CA PRO A 403 -1.73 26.66 -6.31
C PRO A 403 -1.43 25.43 -5.43
N MET A 404 -2.33 24.45 -5.51
CA MET A 404 -2.24 23.15 -4.83
C MET A 404 -1.00 22.36 -5.27
N ALA A 405 -0.20 21.90 -4.30
CA ALA A 405 0.59 20.69 -4.46
C ALA A 405 -0.39 19.51 -4.66
N LYS A 406 -0.56 19.09 -5.92
CA LYS A 406 -1.40 17.96 -6.33
C LYS A 406 -0.67 16.66 -6.00
N LEU A 407 -0.93 16.12 -4.81
CA LEU A 407 -0.44 14.80 -4.43
C LEU A 407 -1.38 13.75 -5.01
N SER A 408 -0.85 12.81 -5.78
CA SER A 408 -1.67 11.86 -6.49
C SER A 408 -1.80 10.55 -5.74
N SER A 409 -3.01 10.02 -5.62
CA SER A 409 -3.32 8.65 -5.19
C SER A 409 -2.92 7.58 -6.23
N LYS A 410 -1.90 7.87 -7.06
CA LYS A 410 -1.65 7.28 -8.39
C LYS A 410 -1.47 5.77 -8.44
N LEU A 411 -1.16 5.11 -7.31
CA LEU A 411 -0.56 3.76 -7.37
C LEU A 411 -1.28 2.61 -6.67
N THR A 412 -2.52 2.77 -6.20
CA THR A 412 -3.31 1.54 -6.02
C THR A 412 -3.64 1.00 -7.40
N SER A 413 -2.83 0.05 -7.88
CA SER A 413 -3.05 -0.56 -9.18
C SER A 413 -4.35 -1.36 -9.11
N VAL A 414 -5.33 -0.92 -9.90
CA VAL A 414 -6.60 -1.62 -10.06
C VAL A 414 -6.47 -2.47 -11.32
N SER A 415 -6.56 -3.79 -11.19
CA SER A 415 -6.62 -4.72 -12.34
C SER A 415 -7.91 -5.53 -12.31
N LEU A 416 -8.38 -5.96 -13.48
CA LEU A 416 -9.66 -6.66 -13.63
C LEU A 416 -9.43 -8.03 -14.27
N ARG A 417 -9.71 -9.14 -13.57
CA ARG A 417 -9.62 -10.51 -14.14
C ARG A 417 -11.01 -11.11 -14.41
N GLY A 418 -11.22 -11.72 -15.57
CA GLY A 418 -12.50 -12.38 -15.92
C GLY A 418 -12.67 -13.75 -15.24
N ILE A 419 -13.92 -14.18 -15.04
CA ILE A 419 -14.24 -15.56 -14.63
C ILE A 419 -14.77 -16.29 -15.88
N SER A 420 -13.88 -16.96 -16.62
CA SER A 420 -14.25 -17.73 -17.80
C SER A 420 -13.86 -19.20 -17.61
N HIS A 421 -14.84 -20.11 -17.66
CA HIS A 421 -14.60 -21.55 -17.85
C HIS A 421 -14.32 -21.81 -19.34
N SER A 422 -13.08 -21.62 -19.79
CA SER A 422 -12.64 -22.17 -21.07
C SER A 422 -11.11 -22.18 -21.16
N SER A 423 -10.55 -23.38 -21.16
CA SER A 423 -9.21 -23.69 -21.63
C SER A 423 -9.12 -23.40 -23.13
N SER A 424 -8.42 -22.35 -23.53
CA SER A 424 -7.88 -22.21 -24.88
C SER A 424 -6.64 -21.34 -24.83
N ALA A 425 -5.51 -21.95 -25.15
CA ALA A 425 -4.22 -21.32 -25.29
C ALA A 425 -4.15 -20.59 -26.65
N ASN A 426 -3.71 -19.33 -26.63
CA ASN A 426 -2.69 -18.73 -27.50
C ASN A 426 -2.81 -17.20 -27.51
N ASP A 427 -1.66 -16.56 -27.72
CA ASP A 427 -1.39 -15.12 -27.84
C ASP A 427 -1.41 -14.27 -26.56
N VAL A 428 -0.27 -14.30 -25.85
CA VAL A 428 0.17 -13.18 -25.01
C VAL A 428 0.82 -12.16 -25.94
N GLY A 429 0.03 -11.20 -26.40
CA GLY A 429 0.52 -10.00 -27.06
C GLY A 429 1.35 -9.16 -26.08
N THR A 430 2.65 -9.03 -26.37
CA THR A 430 3.53 -8.01 -25.79
C THR A 430 3.03 -6.63 -26.22
N ASN A 431 2.25 -5.93 -25.39
CA ASN A 431 2.12 -4.46 -25.33
C ASN A 431 0.94 -4.04 -24.44
N ASP A 432 1.12 -4.03 -23.12
CA ASP A 432 0.29 -3.22 -22.22
C ASP A 432 0.99 -3.16 -20.86
N PHE A 433 1.86 -2.17 -20.63
CA PHE A 433 2.50 -2.00 -19.32
C PHE A 433 2.52 -0.52 -18.90
N HIS A 434 1.71 -0.19 -17.89
CA HIS A 434 1.74 1.09 -17.20
C HIS A 434 2.86 1.07 -16.16
N GLY A 435 3.87 1.92 -16.33
CA GLY A 435 4.94 2.15 -15.36
C GLY A 435 4.58 3.26 -14.38
N ASN A 436 5.02 3.13 -13.13
CA ASN A 436 4.85 4.13 -12.08
C ASN A 436 6.01 5.11 -12.14
N TYR A 437 5.82 6.30 -12.71
CA TYR A 437 6.89 7.29 -12.82
C TYR A 437 7.18 7.95 -11.48
N ALA A 438 8.44 7.93 -11.05
CA ALA A 438 8.84 8.46 -9.74
C ALA A 438 8.71 9.99 -9.66
N PHE A 439 8.98 10.68 -10.78
CA PHE A 439 8.91 12.13 -10.88
C PHE A 439 8.29 12.51 -12.23
N GLU A 440 6.97 12.71 -12.28
CA GLU A 440 6.35 13.31 -13.46
C GLU A 440 6.71 14.81 -13.53
N GLY A 441 7.37 15.24 -14.61
CA GLY A 441 7.64 16.65 -14.88
C GLY A 441 9.00 17.18 -14.42
N ILE A 442 9.94 16.32 -14.01
CA ILE A 442 11.35 16.67 -13.89
C ILE A 442 12.02 16.24 -15.21
N GLY A 443 12.60 17.20 -15.93
CA GLY A 443 13.26 16.92 -17.22
C GLY A 443 14.43 15.96 -17.04
N ASP A 444 14.79 15.24 -18.10
CA ASP A 444 15.91 14.28 -18.11
C ASP A 444 17.25 14.90 -17.65
N GLU A 445 17.36 16.24 -17.61
CA GLU A 445 18.56 16.97 -17.16
C GLU A 445 18.76 17.01 -15.63
N ASP A 446 17.73 16.62 -14.85
CA ASP A 446 17.73 16.68 -13.37
C ASP A 446 17.73 15.28 -12.69
N LEU A 447 17.85 14.19 -13.47
CA LEU A 447 18.05 12.80 -13.01
C LEU A 447 19.54 12.41 -13.04
#